data_AF-A0A0S8ITJ7-F1
#
_entry.id   AF-A0A0S8ITJ7-F1
#
_cell.length_a   1.000
_cell.length_b   1.000
_cell.length_c   1.000
_cell.angle_alpha   90.00
_cell.angle_beta   90.00
_cell.angle_gamma   90.00
#
_symmetry.space_group_name_H-M   'P 1'
#
loop_
_entity.id
_entity.type
_entity.pdbx_description
1 polymer ?
#
loop_
_entity_poly.entity_id
_entity_poly.type
_entity_poly.pdbx_seq_one_letter_code
_entity_poly.pdbx_strand_id
1 'polypeptide(L)'
;MRLKRRWRSKGFTLIELMIVVVIIAILAAMAIPRFMRASVKSKQTEAKLILKQIYTMQRAYRQEKNSYYPGDGSTVVAQPGGVIAPLHVEIMPAVYYSYSVTGDAFTFLATAGSRSATGLDDDPTLDIWTVDQTGNFTCVTDDSKD
;
A
#
# COMPACT_ATOMS: atom_id res chain seq x y z
N MET A 1 62.76 -27.20 13.51
CA MET A 1 62.51 -25.74 13.64
C MET A 1 61.29 -25.36 12.81
N ARG A 2 60.19 -24.90 13.43
CA ARG A 2 58.94 -24.53 12.73
C ARG A 2 58.81 -23.01 12.74
N LEU A 3 59.06 -22.33 11.62
CA LEU A 3 58.95 -20.87 11.54
C LEU A 3 57.49 -20.44 11.67
N LYS A 4 57.17 -19.79 12.80
CA LYS A 4 55.86 -19.18 13.07
C LYS A 4 55.78 -17.89 12.26
N ARG A 5 55.13 -17.94 11.10
CA ARG A 5 54.89 -16.78 10.23
C ARG A 5 54.00 -15.79 10.99
N ARG A 6 54.55 -14.68 11.50
CA ARG A 6 53.78 -13.59 12.12
C ARG A 6 53.06 -12.83 11.02
N TRP A 7 51.74 -12.92 10.98
CA TRP A 7 50.91 -12.08 10.12
C TRP A 7 51.02 -10.66 10.67
N ARG A 8 51.61 -9.75 9.90
CA ARG A 8 51.63 -8.32 10.25
C ARG A 8 50.21 -7.79 10.18
N SER A 9 49.66 -7.40 11.32
CA SER A 9 48.41 -6.64 11.40
C SER A 9 48.64 -5.30 10.70
N LYS A 10 48.07 -5.12 9.50
CA LYS A 10 48.01 -3.81 8.85
C LYS A 10 46.88 -3.02 9.50
N GLY A 11 47.17 -1.78 9.93
CA GLY A 11 46.14 -0.84 10.40
C GLY A 11 45.36 -0.25 9.23
N PHE A 12 44.11 0.13 9.48
CA PHE A 12 43.26 0.82 8.51
C PHE A 12 43.71 2.27 8.36
N THR A 13 43.76 2.80 7.13
CA THR A 13 44.09 4.20 6.90
C THR A 13 42.84 5.07 6.97
N LEU A 14 42.99 6.32 7.40
CA LEU A 14 41.88 7.29 7.46
C LEU A 14 41.33 7.56 6.05
N ILE A 15 42.20 7.58 5.04
CA ILE A 15 41.82 7.81 3.64
C ILE A 15 40.99 6.64 3.05
N GLU A 16 41.32 5.39 3.40
CA GLU A 16 40.50 4.22 3.02
C GLU A 16 39.09 4.35 3.58
N LEU A 17 38.95 4.83 4.83
CA LEU A 17 37.64 5.04 5.43
C LEU A 17 36.89 6.16 4.72
N MET A 18 37.54 7.29 4.42
CA MET A 18 36.90 8.43 3.73
C MET A 18 36.28 8.04 2.39
N ILE A 19 37.03 7.30 1.56
CA ILE A 19 36.53 6.87 0.25
C ILE A 19 35.31 5.95 0.41
N VAL A 20 35.32 5.05 1.39
CA VAL A 20 34.20 4.16 1.67
C VAL A 20 32.93 4.95 2.05
N VAL A 21 33.03 5.94 2.92
CA VAL A 21 31.85 6.74 3.31
C VAL A 21 31.31 7.56 2.14
N VAL A 22 32.18 8.09 1.28
CA VAL A 22 31.78 8.82 0.07
C VAL A 22 31.01 7.92 -0.89
N ILE A 23 31.49 6.69 -1.13
CA ILE A 23 30.80 5.74 -2.01
C ILE A 23 29.44 5.35 -1.41
N ILE A 24 29.37 5.07 -0.11
CA ILE A 24 28.10 4.75 0.57
C ILE A 24 27.13 5.93 0.49
N ALA A 25 27.60 7.17 0.63
CA ALA A 25 26.76 8.37 0.53
C ALA A 25 26.14 8.52 -0.86
N ILE A 26 26.92 8.29 -1.93
CA ILE A 26 26.41 8.34 -3.32
C ILE A 26 25.37 7.23 -3.55
N LEU A 27 25.66 6.00 -3.11
CA LEU A 27 24.73 4.88 -3.25
C LEU A 27 23.44 5.12 -2.46
N ALA A 28 23.53 5.60 -1.23
CA ALA A 28 22.37 5.89 -0.39
C ALA A 28 21.49 7.00 -0.99
N ALA A 29 22.11 8.06 -1.53
CA ALA A 29 21.39 9.17 -2.15
C ALA A 29 20.50 8.72 -3.33
N MET A 30 20.93 7.72 -4.10
CA MET A 30 20.11 7.15 -5.18
C MET A 30 19.16 6.04 -4.70
N ALA A 31 19.57 5.25 -3.71
CA ALA A 31 18.82 4.07 -3.26
C ALA A 31 17.59 4.44 -2.42
N ILE A 32 17.71 5.43 -1.53
CA ILE A 32 16.63 5.85 -0.62
C ILE A 32 15.36 6.30 -1.39
N PRO A 33 15.41 7.27 -2.32
CA PRO A 33 14.20 7.71 -3.03
C PRO A 33 13.58 6.59 -3.86
N ARG A 34 14.40 5.72 -4.46
CA ARG A 34 13.92 4.55 -5.21
C ARG A 34 13.21 3.55 -4.32
N PHE A 35 13.76 3.28 -3.14
CA PHE A 35 13.15 2.38 -2.16
C PHE A 35 11.83 2.92 -1.63
N MET A 36 11.75 4.23 -1.34
CA MET A 36 10.51 4.88 -0.91
C MET A 36 9.40 4.73 -1.95
N ARG A 37 9.68 5.05 -3.23
CA ARG A 37 8.70 4.87 -4.32
C ARG A 37 8.24 3.43 -4.49
N ALA A 38 9.16 2.47 -4.36
CA ALA A 38 8.82 1.04 -4.45
C ALA A 38 7.90 0.60 -3.29
N SER A 39 8.14 1.13 -2.09
CA SER A 39 7.31 0.88 -0.91
C SER A 39 5.89 1.44 -1.11
N VAL A 40 5.76 2.71 -1.53
CA VAL A 40 4.45 3.34 -1.84
C VAL A 40 3.67 2.51 -2.86
N LYS A 41 4.31 2.14 -3.97
CA LYS A 41 3.67 1.32 -5.01
C LYS A 41 3.18 -0.04 -4.49
N SER A 42 3.92 -0.66 -3.56
CA SER A 42 3.49 -1.89 -2.91
C SER A 42 2.21 -1.68 -2.09
N LYS A 43 2.15 -0.60 -1.30
CA LYS A 43 0.96 -0.23 -0.51
C LYS A 43 -0.25 0.07 -1.41
N GLN A 44 -0.06 0.81 -2.51
CA GLN A 44 -1.13 1.07 -3.48
C GLN A 44 -1.63 -0.21 -4.17
N THR A 45 -0.74 -1.17 -4.42
CA THR A 45 -1.11 -2.47 -5.01
C THR A 45 -2.01 -3.26 -4.07
N GLU A 46 -1.71 -3.22 -2.77
CA GLU A 46 -2.55 -3.83 -1.73
C GLU A 46 -3.98 -3.27 -1.73
N ALA A 47 -4.12 -1.94 -1.81
CA ALA A 47 -5.43 -1.28 -1.91
C ALA A 47 -6.24 -1.78 -3.11
N LYS A 48 -5.61 -1.86 -4.28
CA LYS A 48 -6.23 -2.35 -5.52
C LYS A 48 -6.67 -3.81 -5.42
N LEU A 49 -5.87 -4.65 -4.76
CA LEU A 49 -6.20 -6.07 -4.56
C LEU A 49 -7.46 -6.24 -3.73
N ILE A 50 -7.56 -5.52 -2.61
CA ILE A 50 -8.74 -5.58 -1.73
C ILE A 50 -9.97 -4.96 -2.41
N LEU A 51 -9.83 -3.84 -3.11
CA LEU A 51 -10.94 -3.27 -3.90
C LEU A 51 -11.44 -4.24 -4.97
N LYS A 52 -10.53 -4.96 -5.65
CA LYS A 52 -10.89 -5.99 -6.61
C LYS A 52 -11.60 -7.18 -5.96
N GLN A 53 -11.20 -7.56 -4.75
CA GLN A 53 -11.91 -8.56 -3.95
C GLN A 53 -13.33 -8.09 -3.62
N ILE A 54 -13.48 -6.85 -3.13
CA ILE A 54 -14.81 -6.25 -2.86
C ILE A 54 -15.66 -6.26 -4.13
N TYR A 55 -15.14 -5.79 -5.26
CA TYR A 55 -15.86 -5.82 -6.54
C TYR A 55 -16.35 -7.22 -6.92
N THR A 56 -15.49 -8.24 -6.74
CA THR A 56 -15.84 -9.63 -7.07
C THR A 56 -16.96 -10.14 -6.15
N MET A 57 -16.86 -9.85 -4.84
CA MET A 57 -17.87 -10.25 -3.87
C MET A 57 -19.19 -9.50 -4.04
N GLN A 58 -19.15 -8.23 -4.46
CA GLN A 58 -20.35 -7.46 -4.82
C GLN A 58 -21.11 -8.09 -5.98
N ARG A 59 -20.40 -8.57 -7.00
CA ARG A 59 -21.02 -9.26 -8.13
C ARG A 59 -21.65 -10.58 -7.72
N ALA A 60 -20.97 -11.34 -6.86
CA ALA A 60 -21.54 -12.57 -6.29
C ALA A 60 -22.79 -12.26 -5.45
N TYR A 61 -22.73 -11.25 -4.59
CA TYR A 61 -23.85 -10.81 -3.75
C TYR A 61 -25.06 -10.39 -4.60
N ARG A 62 -24.83 -9.65 -5.69
CA ARG A 62 -25.89 -9.26 -6.61
C ARG A 62 -26.51 -10.44 -7.35
N GLN A 63 -25.72 -11.46 -7.69
CA GLN A 63 -26.26 -12.68 -8.31
C GLN A 63 -27.19 -13.45 -7.36
N GLU A 64 -26.92 -13.42 -6.06
CA GLU A 64 -27.73 -14.11 -5.05
C GLU A 64 -28.97 -13.30 -4.65
N LYS A 65 -28.81 -12.00 -4.40
CA LYS A 65 -29.84 -11.16 -3.76
C LYS A 65 -30.46 -10.11 -4.67
N ASN A 66 -30.08 -10.10 -5.95
CA ASN A 66 -30.56 -9.17 -6.98
C ASN A 66 -30.38 -7.67 -6.61
N SER A 67 -29.40 -7.38 -5.76
CA SER A 67 -29.11 -6.06 -5.21
C SER A 67 -27.63 -5.99 -4.82
N TYR A 68 -26.98 -4.82 -4.90
CA TYR A 68 -25.63 -4.63 -4.35
C TYR A 68 -25.68 -4.39 -2.83
N TYR A 69 -24.53 -4.54 -2.18
CA TYR A 69 -24.40 -4.22 -0.76
C TYR A 69 -23.60 -2.93 -0.58
N PRO A 70 -23.92 -2.07 0.40
CA PRO A 70 -25.23 -1.98 1.03
C PRO A 70 -26.30 -1.65 -0.03
N GLY A 71 -27.54 -2.07 0.20
CA GLY A 71 -28.62 -1.93 -0.79
C GLY A 71 -29.55 -0.74 -0.53
N ASP A 72 -29.30 0.00 0.55
CA ASP A 72 -30.15 1.03 1.15
C ASP A 72 -29.59 2.46 1.00
N GLY A 73 -28.47 2.64 0.29
CA GLY A 73 -27.78 3.92 0.18
C GLY A 73 -26.81 4.21 1.34
N SER A 74 -26.71 3.31 2.33
CA SER A 74 -25.81 3.49 3.47
C SER A 74 -24.34 3.40 3.07
N THR A 75 -23.44 3.84 3.96
CA THR A 75 -22.00 3.62 3.82
C THR A 75 -21.52 2.67 4.90
N VAL A 76 -20.88 1.58 4.49
CA VAL A 76 -20.26 0.61 5.39
C VAL A 76 -18.76 0.84 5.37
N VAL A 77 -18.13 0.90 6.54
CA VAL A 77 -16.69 1.14 6.68
C VAL A 77 -16.05 -0.05 7.39
N ALA A 78 -14.98 -0.59 6.80
CA ALA A 78 -14.11 -1.57 7.39
C ALA A 78 -12.72 -0.97 7.66
N GLN A 79 -12.39 -0.86 8.93
CA GLN A 79 -11.04 -0.53 9.40
C GLN A 79 -10.12 -1.77 9.26
N PRO A 80 -8.79 -1.61 9.30
CA PRO A 80 -7.87 -2.74 9.38
C PRO A 80 -8.22 -3.69 10.53
N GLY A 81 -8.23 -4.99 10.23
CA GLY A 81 -8.68 -6.02 11.16
C GLY A 81 -10.20 -6.15 11.27
N GLY A 82 -10.95 -5.34 10.52
CA GLY A 82 -12.41 -5.40 10.41
C GLY A 82 -12.88 -6.21 9.21
N VAL A 83 -14.20 -6.34 9.11
CA VAL A 83 -14.86 -7.14 8.10
C VAL A 83 -16.03 -6.38 7.46
N ILE A 84 -16.23 -6.58 6.16
CA ILE A 84 -17.49 -6.27 5.49
C ILE A 84 -18.32 -7.55 5.50
N ALA A 85 -19.01 -7.80 6.62
CA ALA A 85 -19.58 -9.12 6.92
C ALA A 85 -20.50 -9.68 5.82
N PRO A 86 -21.42 -8.90 5.21
CA PRO A 86 -22.30 -9.44 4.17
C PRO A 86 -21.60 -9.79 2.84
N LEU A 87 -20.38 -9.30 2.63
CA LEU A 87 -19.56 -9.64 1.47
C LEU A 87 -18.47 -10.67 1.80
N HIS A 88 -18.33 -11.06 3.06
CA HIS A 88 -17.25 -11.94 3.54
C HIS A 88 -15.85 -11.43 3.15
N VAL A 89 -15.67 -10.10 3.14
CA VAL A 89 -14.37 -9.47 2.88
C VAL A 89 -13.73 -9.09 4.22
N GLU A 90 -12.67 -9.81 4.56
CA GLU A 90 -11.84 -9.56 5.74
C GLU A 90 -10.70 -8.60 5.37
N ILE A 91 -10.50 -7.56 6.19
CA ILE A 91 -9.41 -6.60 6.02
C ILE A 91 -8.30 -6.99 6.99
N MET A 92 -7.10 -7.27 6.47
CA MET A 92 -5.97 -7.66 7.32
C MET A 92 -5.63 -6.53 8.32
N PRO A 93 -5.15 -6.84 9.54
CA PRO A 93 -4.86 -5.83 10.55
C PRO A 93 -3.67 -4.91 10.20
N ALA A 94 -2.76 -5.38 9.34
CA ALA A 94 -1.55 -4.66 8.96
C ALA A 94 -1.68 -3.87 7.64
N VAL A 95 -2.91 -3.57 7.18
CA VAL A 95 -3.12 -2.80 5.95
C VAL A 95 -2.98 -1.30 6.17
N TYR A 96 -2.62 -0.58 5.10
CA TYR A 96 -2.41 0.87 5.13
C TYR A 96 -3.66 1.71 4.80
N TYR A 97 -4.68 1.07 4.22
CA TYR A 97 -5.92 1.70 3.80
C TYR A 97 -7.11 1.25 4.65
N SER A 98 -8.08 2.14 4.82
CA SER A 98 -9.43 1.79 5.26
C SER A 98 -10.32 1.65 4.04
N TYR A 99 -11.30 0.77 4.12
CA TYR A 99 -12.20 0.49 3.01
C TYR A 99 -13.61 0.89 3.38
N SER A 100 -14.30 1.58 2.47
CA SER A 100 -15.72 1.83 2.58
C SER A 100 -16.45 1.39 1.33
N VAL A 101 -17.72 1.05 1.50
CA VAL A 101 -18.63 0.75 0.40
C VAL A 101 -19.90 1.54 0.63
N THR A 102 -20.24 2.37 -0.34
CA THR A 102 -21.51 3.07 -0.42
C THR A 102 -22.26 2.49 -1.60
N GLY A 103 -23.51 2.10 -1.42
CA GLY A 103 -24.26 1.47 -2.50
C GLY A 103 -25.76 1.50 -2.28
N ASP A 104 -26.47 1.29 -3.36
CA ASP A 104 -27.91 1.03 -3.39
C ASP A 104 -28.18 -0.29 -4.12
N ALA A 105 -29.45 -0.58 -4.42
CA ALA A 105 -29.80 -1.82 -5.09
C ALA A 105 -29.19 -1.99 -6.51
N PHE A 106 -28.75 -0.90 -7.14
CA PHE A 106 -28.35 -0.87 -8.55
C PHE A 106 -26.88 -0.52 -8.75
N THR A 107 -26.27 0.20 -7.82
CA THR A 107 -24.92 0.74 -7.94
C THR A 107 -24.16 0.60 -6.62
N PHE A 108 -22.84 0.54 -6.72
CA PHE A 108 -21.98 0.66 -5.54
C PHE A 108 -20.71 1.41 -5.93
N LEU A 109 -20.14 2.07 -4.94
CA LEU A 109 -18.83 2.68 -4.97
C LEU A 109 -18.06 2.15 -3.77
N ALA A 110 -17.01 1.37 -4.04
CA ALA A 110 -16.07 0.97 -3.01
C ALA A 110 -14.85 1.89 -3.04
N THR A 111 -14.45 2.38 -1.88
CA THR A 111 -13.40 3.39 -1.71
C THR A 111 -12.34 2.87 -0.75
N ALA A 112 -11.06 2.92 -1.14
CA ALA A 112 -9.94 2.72 -0.26
C ALA A 112 -9.31 4.08 0.03
N GLY A 113 -9.44 4.55 1.27
CA GLY A 113 -8.86 5.80 1.76
C GLY A 113 -7.68 5.51 2.68
N SER A 114 -6.55 6.17 2.43
CA SER A 114 -5.37 6.06 3.29
C SER A 114 -5.67 6.44 4.74
N ARG A 115 -5.05 5.74 5.70
CA ARG A 115 -5.35 5.98 7.14
C ARG A 115 -4.66 7.19 7.74
N SER A 116 -3.67 7.76 7.05
CA SER A 116 -2.91 8.91 7.53
C SER A 116 -2.52 9.77 6.35
N ALA A 117 -2.77 11.07 6.48
CA ALA A 117 -2.38 12.12 5.54
C ALA A 117 -0.87 12.16 5.30
N THR A 118 -0.04 11.57 6.18
CA THR A 118 1.43 11.60 6.06
C THR A 118 2.08 10.21 6.14
N GLY A 119 1.28 9.14 6.09
CA GLY A 119 1.74 7.76 6.38
C GLY A 119 2.03 6.90 5.15
N LEU A 120 1.63 7.35 3.97
CA LEU A 120 1.82 6.60 2.73
C LEU A 120 3.05 7.09 1.97
N ASP A 121 3.12 8.38 1.71
CA ASP A 121 4.10 9.15 0.94
C ASP A 121 4.44 10.49 1.63
N ASP A 122 5.19 11.36 0.95
CA ASP A 122 5.88 12.54 1.48
C ASP A 122 5.05 13.83 1.49
N ASP A 123 3.76 13.74 1.19
CA ASP A 123 2.84 14.87 1.18
C ASP A 123 1.69 14.70 2.19
N PRO A 124 0.85 15.74 2.40
CA PRO A 124 -0.26 15.71 3.34
C PRO A 124 -1.62 15.31 2.71
N THR A 125 -1.65 14.91 1.44
CA THR A 125 -2.89 14.55 0.76
C THR A 125 -3.19 13.05 0.90
N LEU A 126 -4.46 12.70 0.82
CA LEU A 126 -4.89 11.31 1.00
C LEU A 126 -5.02 10.65 -0.37
N ASP A 127 -4.19 9.63 -0.61
CA ASP A 127 -4.39 8.65 -1.68
C ASP A 127 -5.78 7.99 -1.58
N ILE A 128 -6.62 8.17 -2.60
CA ILE A 128 -7.97 7.59 -2.65
C ILE A 128 -8.16 6.79 -3.93
N TRP A 129 -8.36 5.48 -3.76
CA TRP A 129 -8.71 4.57 -4.84
C TRP A 129 -10.18 4.20 -4.78
N THR A 130 -10.86 4.18 -5.91
CA THR A 130 -12.26 3.73 -5.98
C THR A 130 -12.48 2.68 -7.05
N VAL A 131 -13.47 1.82 -6.84
CA VAL A 131 -14.01 0.93 -7.84
C VAL A 131 -15.54 1.00 -7.85
N ASP A 132 -16.10 1.12 -9.05
CA ASP A 132 -17.55 1.16 -9.27
C ASP A 132 -18.12 -0.20 -9.71
N GLN A 133 -19.44 -0.28 -9.88
CA GLN A 133 -20.15 -1.47 -10.33
C GLN A 133 -19.78 -1.92 -11.75
N THR A 134 -19.21 -1.04 -12.57
CA THR A 134 -18.75 -1.37 -13.92
C THR A 134 -17.34 -1.97 -13.93
N GLY A 135 -16.64 -1.88 -12.80
CA GLY A 135 -15.25 -2.33 -12.66
C GLY A 135 -14.25 -1.26 -13.09
N ASN A 136 -14.68 0.00 -13.16
CA ASN A 136 -13.80 1.12 -13.40
C ASN A 136 -13.01 1.43 -12.13
N PHE A 137 -11.68 1.34 -12.21
CA PHE A 137 -10.77 1.69 -11.13
C PHE A 137 -10.24 3.09 -11.38
N THR A 138 -10.60 4.03 -10.51
CA THR A 138 -10.10 5.41 -10.59
C THR A 138 -9.28 5.71 -9.35
N CYS A 139 -8.18 6.42 -9.55
CA CYS A 139 -7.59 7.16 -8.45
C CYS A 139 -8.22 8.55 -8.45
N VAL A 140 -8.89 8.90 -7.35
CA VAL A 140 -9.58 10.19 -7.21
C VAL A 140 -8.59 11.26 -6.76
N THR A 141 -7.56 10.86 -6.02
CA THR A 141 -6.44 11.69 -5.59
C THR A 141 -5.19 10.81 -5.68
N ASP A 142 -4.30 11.09 -6.64
CA ASP A 142 -2.99 10.45 -6.87
C ASP A 142 -2.02 11.59 -7.21
N ASP A 143 -1.40 12.21 -6.22
CA ASP A 143 -0.35 13.21 -6.43
C ASP A 143 1.05 12.59 -6.51
N SER A 144 1.17 11.25 -6.44
CA SER A 144 2.41 10.54 -6.78
C SER A 144 2.79 10.62 -8.27
N LYS A 145 1.95 11.26 -9.10
CA LYS A 145 2.27 11.64 -10.48
C LYS A 145 2.68 13.10 -10.56
N ASP A 146 3.89 13.38 -10.08
CA ASP A 146 4.96 14.08 -10.79
C ASP A 146 6.33 13.83 -10.12
#